data_AF-A0A2D4MXU4-F1
#
_entry.id   AF-A0A2D4MXU4-F1
#
_cell.length_a   1.000
_cell.length_b   1.000
_cell.length_c   1.000
_cell.angle_alpha   90.00
_cell.angle_beta   90.00
_cell.angle_gamma   90.00
#
_symmetry.space_group_name_H-M   'P 1'
#
loop_
_entity.id
_entity.type
_entity.pdbx_description
1 polymer ?
#
loop_
_entity_poly.entity_id
_entity_poly.type
_entity_poly.pdbx_seq_one_letter_code
_entity_poly.pdbx_strand_id
1 'polypeptide(L)'
;PGTTADLDKRRLIFGKNFIPPKKPKTFIQLVWEALQDVTLIILEIAAIISLGLSFYHPPGEENEVCATAAGGGEDEGEAEAGWIEGAAILLSVICVVLVTAFNDWSKEKQFRGLQSRIEQEQKFSLVRGGQVIQIPVAELVVGDIAQVKYGDLLPADGVFIQGNDLKIDESSLTGESDQVRKSVDKDPMLLSGTHVMEGSGRMLVTAVGVNSQTGIIFTLLGAGGEEEEKKDKKDSSHSSFHPPSTTDGAASAIATDNANTSLVNGKMQDGNMENSQNKGNVL
;
A
#
# COMPACT_ATOMS: atom_id res chain seq x y z
N PRO A 1 -2.96 -36.69 -3.30
CA PRO A 1 -2.67 -35.37 -2.68
C PRO A 1 -1.87 -34.48 -3.64
N GLY A 2 -2.39 -33.31 -3.97
CA GLY A 2 -1.71 -32.34 -4.84
C GLY A 2 -1.99 -32.48 -6.35
N THR A 3 -2.98 -33.28 -6.75
CA THR A 3 -3.53 -33.23 -8.12
C THR A 3 -4.40 -31.98 -8.28
N THR A 4 -4.58 -31.50 -9.51
CA THR A 4 -5.44 -30.32 -9.79
C THR A 4 -6.85 -30.47 -9.21
N ALA A 5 -7.47 -31.64 -9.39
CA ALA A 5 -8.78 -31.95 -8.83
C ALA A 5 -8.82 -31.92 -7.28
N ASP A 6 -7.74 -32.33 -6.60
CA ASP A 6 -7.63 -32.23 -5.14
C ASP A 6 -7.50 -30.76 -4.69
N LEU A 7 -6.67 -29.97 -5.38
CA LEU A 7 -6.51 -28.54 -5.11
C LEU A 7 -7.83 -27.78 -5.30
N ASP A 8 -8.57 -28.06 -6.37
CA ASP A 8 -9.86 -27.42 -6.63
C ASP A 8 -10.92 -27.83 -5.60
N LYS A 9 -10.93 -29.10 -5.17
CA LYS A 9 -11.79 -29.55 -4.07
C LYS A 9 -11.47 -28.81 -2.76
N ARG A 10 -10.19 -28.63 -2.43
CA ARG A 10 -9.79 -27.87 -1.24
C ARG A 10 -10.16 -26.40 -1.35
N ARG A 11 -10.02 -25.78 -2.52
CA ARG A 11 -10.47 -24.40 -2.77
C ARG A 11 -11.98 -24.25 -2.59
N LEU A 12 -12.75 -25.26 -2.97
CA LEU A 12 -14.20 -25.27 -2.79
C LEU A 12 -14.59 -25.37 -1.31
N ILE A 13 -13.88 -26.21 -0.53
CA ILE A 13 -14.22 -26.49 0.86
C ILE A 13 -13.66 -25.42 1.82
N PHE A 14 -12.41 -25.02 1.65
CA PHE A 14 -11.68 -24.13 2.57
C PHE A 14 -11.54 -22.69 2.07
N GLY A 15 -11.98 -22.41 0.84
CA GLY A 15 -11.87 -21.10 0.22
C GLY A 15 -10.58 -20.91 -0.60
N LYS A 16 -10.49 -19.75 -1.25
CA LYS A 16 -9.34 -19.31 -2.05
C LYS A 16 -8.49 -18.34 -1.25
N ASN A 17 -7.17 -18.33 -1.49
CA ASN A 17 -6.28 -17.33 -0.89
C ASN A 17 -6.41 -15.96 -1.60
N PHE A 18 -7.56 -15.33 -1.44
CA PHE A 18 -7.87 -14.04 -2.05
C PHE A 18 -8.78 -13.25 -1.12
N ILE A 19 -8.36 -12.02 -0.80
CA ILE A 19 -9.16 -11.07 -0.03
C ILE A 19 -9.77 -10.09 -1.05
N PRO A 20 -11.10 -10.04 -1.19
CA PRO A 20 -11.72 -9.20 -2.21
C PRO A 20 -11.48 -7.72 -1.90
N PRO A 21 -10.97 -6.93 -2.87
CA PRO A 21 -10.86 -5.49 -2.68
C PRO A 21 -12.23 -4.83 -2.65
N LYS A 22 -12.31 -3.61 -2.08
CA LYS A 22 -13.51 -2.77 -2.12
C LYS A 22 -13.97 -2.60 -3.58
N LYS A 23 -15.28 -2.66 -3.81
CA LYS A 23 -15.84 -2.49 -5.16
C LYS A 23 -15.45 -1.12 -5.71
N PRO A 24 -15.00 -1.03 -6.98
CA PRO A 24 -14.61 0.26 -7.55
C PRO A 24 -15.83 1.18 -7.64
N LYS A 25 -15.62 2.48 -7.40
CA LYS A 25 -16.64 3.50 -7.62
C LYS A 25 -17.05 3.48 -9.10
N THR A 26 -18.35 3.58 -9.36
CA THR A 26 -18.85 3.69 -10.74
C THR A 26 -18.55 5.08 -11.29
N PHE A 27 -18.49 5.22 -12.62
CA PHE A 27 -18.31 6.54 -13.24
C PHE A 27 -19.39 7.53 -12.78
N ILE A 28 -20.65 7.10 -12.68
CA ILE A 28 -21.76 7.94 -12.19
C ILE A 28 -21.55 8.34 -10.73
N GLN A 29 -21.03 7.45 -9.90
CA GLN A 29 -20.71 7.75 -8.50
C GLN A 29 -19.58 8.78 -8.39
N LEU A 30 -18.56 8.71 -9.26
CA LEU A 30 -17.49 9.70 -9.34
C LEU A 30 -18.01 11.06 -9.83
N VAL A 31 -18.92 11.07 -10.81
CA VAL A 31 -19.60 12.29 -11.26
C VAL A 31 -20.41 12.91 -10.12
N TRP A 32 -21.18 12.09 -9.39
CA TRP A 32 -21.95 12.54 -8.24
C TRP A 32 -21.08 13.11 -7.12
N GLU A 33 -19.94 12.48 -6.86
CA GLU A 33 -18.95 12.95 -5.87
C GLU A 33 -18.29 14.26 -6.31
N ALA A 34 -17.94 14.40 -7.60
CA ALA A 34 -17.43 15.64 -8.15
C ALA A 34 -18.45 16.79 -8.06
N LEU A 35 -19.74 16.49 -8.26
CA LEU A 35 -20.83 17.47 -8.12
C LEU A 35 -21.07 17.95 -6.68
N GLN A 36 -20.57 17.24 -5.66
CA GLN A 36 -20.73 17.66 -4.25
C GLN A 36 -19.74 18.76 -3.82
N ASP A 37 -18.86 19.23 -4.70
CA ASP A 37 -18.01 20.38 -4.41
C ASP A 37 -18.86 21.64 -4.21
N VAL A 38 -18.74 22.27 -3.04
CA VAL A 38 -19.48 23.49 -2.67
C VAL A 38 -19.30 24.59 -3.73
N THR A 39 -18.11 24.68 -4.33
CA THR A 39 -17.84 25.65 -5.38
C THR A 39 -18.64 25.37 -6.65
N LEU A 40 -18.76 24.10 -7.07
CA LEU A 40 -19.56 23.70 -8.23
C LEU A 40 -21.05 23.85 -7.96
N ILE A 41 -21.52 23.50 -6.76
CA ILE A 41 -22.93 23.70 -6.35
C ILE A 41 -23.32 25.18 -6.44
N ILE A 42 -22.47 26.09 -5.94
CA ILE A 42 -22.74 27.53 -6.03
C ILE A 42 -22.81 27.98 -7.49
N LEU A 43 -21.93 27.47 -8.37
CA LEU A 43 -21.94 27.79 -9.79
C LEU A 43 -23.18 27.23 -10.51
N GLU A 44 -23.64 26.02 -10.16
CA GLU A 44 -24.87 25.45 -10.72
C GLU A 44 -26.11 26.24 -10.29
N ILE A 45 -26.21 26.61 -9.02
CA ILE A 45 -27.31 27.44 -8.53
C ILE A 45 -27.31 28.81 -9.24
N ALA A 46 -26.14 29.44 -9.39
CA ALA A 46 -26.01 30.71 -10.11
C ALA A 46 -26.41 30.57 -11.59
N ALA A 47 -26.00 29.48 -12.25
CA ALA A 47 -26.37 29.19 -13.64
C ALA A 47 -27.88 28.98 -13.81
N ILE A 48 -28.52 28.23 -12.90
CA ILE A 48 -29.97 27.99 -12.92
C ILE A 48 -30.74 29.29 -12.67
N ILE A 49 -30.31 30.13 -11.73
CA ILE A 49 -30.94 31.42 -11.46
C ILE A 49 -30.80 32.35 -12.67
N SER A 50 -29.60 32.46 -13.25
CA SER A 50 -29.33 33.27 -14.45
C SER A 50 -30.21 32.83 -15.63
N LEU A 51 -30.28 31.52 -15.88
CA LEU A 51 -31.12 30.94 -16.94
C LEU A 51 -32.62 31.16 -16.66
N GLY A 52 -33.06 30.98 -15.40
CA GLY A 52 -34.46 31.20 -14.99
C GLY A 52 -34.91 32.66 -15.12
N LEU A 53 -34.05 33.61 -14.77
CA LEU A 53 -34.30 35.04 -14.96
C LEU A 53 -34.34 35.40 -16.45
N SER A 54 -33.51 34.77 -17.28
CA SER A 54 -33.58 34.97 -18.73
C SER A 54 -34.92 34.52 -19.35
N PHE A 55 -35.61 33.53 -18.78
CA PHE A 55 -36.93 33.10 -19.26
C PHE A 55 -38.09 33.89 -18.63
N TYR A 56 -37.84 34.68 -17.58
CA TYR A 56 -38.87 35.45 -16.90
C TYR A 56 -38.86 36.91 -17.37
N HIS A 57 -39.60 37.20 -18.43
CA HIS A 57 -39.86 38.58 -18.87
C HIS A 57 -41.13 39.12 -18.18
N PRO A 58 -41.03 40.06 -17.21
CA PRO A 58 -42.20 40.77 -16.72
C PRO A 58 -42.78 41.66 -17.85
N PRO A 59 -44.10 41.69 -18.05
CA PRO A 59 -44.71 42.59 -19.01
C PRO A 59 -44.72 44.00 -18.41
N GLY A 60 -43.66 44.76 -18.73
CA GLY A 60 -43.54 46.18 -18.40
C GLY A 60 -42.76 46.44 -17.12
N GLU A 61 -41.46 46.65 -17.24
CA GLU A 61 -40.75 47.81 -16.68
C GLU A 61 -39.30 47.76 -17.16
N GLU A 62 -38.77 48.97 -17.35
CA GLU A 62 -37.45 49.35 -17.83
C GLU A 62 -36.26 48.56 -17.23
N ASN A 63 -35.29 48.32 -18.11
CA ASN A 63 -33.99 47.68 -17.88
C ASN A 63 -33.20 48.30 -16.71
N GLU A 64 -33.47 47.92 -15.47
CA GLU A 64 -32.57 48.20 -14.34
C GLU A 64 -32.58 47.07 -13.30
N VAL A 65 -32.00 45.92 -13.63
CA VAL A 65 -31.48 45.01 -12.60
C VAL A 65 -30.06 44.56 -12.96
N CYS A 66 -29.11 45.41 -12.58
CA CYS A 66 -27.94 45.06 -11.79
C CYS A 66 -27.31 43.67 -12.06
N ALA A 67 -26.56 43.57 -13.17
CA ALA A 67 -25.46 42.62 -13.32
C ALA A 67 -24.25 43.36 -13.91
N THR A 68 -23.84 44.46 -13.27
CA THR A 68 -22.54 45.08 -13.52
C THR A 68 -21.43 44.20 -12.96
N ALA A 69 -20.97 43.22 -13.72
CA ALA A 69 -19.63 42.67 -13.59
C ALA A 69 -19.16 42.04 -14.92
N ALA A 70 -18.42 42.84 -15.69
CA ALA A 70 -17.52 42.48 -16.78
C ALA A 70 -18.13 42.26 -18.19
N GLY A 71 -18.04 43.31 -19.03
CA GLY A 71 -17.67 43.13 -20.44
C GLY A 71 -18.58 43.74 -21.51
N GLY A 72 -18.64 45.07 -21.57
CA GLY A 72 -18.78 45.96 -22.74
C GLY A 72 -19.45 45.51 -24.05
N GLY A 73 -20.33 46.41 -24.55
CA GLY A 73 -20.58 46.61 -25.99
C GLY A 73 -22.03 46.36 -26.41
N GLU A 74 -22.72 47.47 -26.67
CA GLU A 74 -24.04 47.60 -27.29
C GLU A 74 -24.25 46.64 -28.49
N ASP A 75 -25.36 45.87 -28.51
CA ASP A 75 -26.03 45.48 -29.76
C ASP A 75 -27.41 44.86 -29.50
N GLU A 76 -28.38 45.27 -30.33
CA GLU A 76 -29.85 45.13 -30.21
C GLU A 76 -30.40 43.69 -30.38
N GLY A 77 -29.77 42.69 -29.74
CA GLY A 77 -30.19 41.28 -29.68
C GLY A 77 -30.44 40.75 -28.25
N GLU A 78 -30.53 41.66 -27.27
CA GLU A 78 -30.38 41.38 -25.83
C GLU A 78 -31.42 40.40 -25.24
N ALA A 79 -32.63 40.33 -25.80
CA ALA A 79 -33.67 39.40 -25.33
C ALA A 79 -33.50 37.96 -25.86
N GLU A 80 -32.87 37.77 -27.03
CA GLU A 80 -32.64 36.42 -27.58
C GLU A 80 -31.33 35.79 -27.12
N ALA A 81 -30.42 36.59 -26.52
CA ALA A 81 -29.12 36.14 -26.05
C ALA A 81 -29.02 35.89 -24.53
N GLY A 82 -30.01 36.31 -23.73
CA GLY A 82 -29.95 36.16 -22.26
C GLY A 82 -29.80 34.72 -21.77
N TRP A 83 -30.37 33.75 -22.49
CA TRP A 83 -30.29 32.33 -22.11
C TRP A 83 -28.88 31.77 -22.36
N ILE A 84 -28.11 32.42 -23.23
CA ILE A 84 -26.78 31.98 -23.66
C ILE A 84 -25.78 32.12 -22.51
N GLU A 85 -25.91 33.14 -21.67
CA GLU A 85 -25.04 33.32 -20.50
C GLU A 85 -25.21 32.17 -19.49
N GLY A 86 -26.44 31.93 -19.05
CA GLY A 86 -26.76 30.81 -18.14
C GLY A 86 -26.42 29.45 -18.75
N ALA A 87 -26.69 29.27 -20.04
CA ALA A 87 -26.33 28.04 -20.77
C ALA A 87 -24.82 27.84 -20.90
N ALA A 88 -24.03 28.91 -21.10
CA ALA A 88 -22.58 28.84 -21.19
C ALA A 88 -21.95 28.44 -19.85
N ILE A 89 -22.46 28.99 -18.74
CA ILE A 89 -22.00 28.62 -17.39
C ILE A 89 -22.34 27.16 -17.10
N LEU A 90 -23.58 26.72 -17.40
CA LEU A 90 -24.01 25.33 -17.20
C LEU A 90 -23.18 24.36 -18.04
N LEU A 91 -22.93 24.67 -19.31
CA LEU A 91 -22.08 23.85 -20.19
C LEU A 91 -20.63 23.79 -19.71
N SER A 92 -20.09 24.91 -19.19
CA SER A 92 -18.75 24.95 -18.60
C SER A 92 -18.63 24.04 -17.37
N VAL A 93 -19.60 24.10 -16.45
CA VAL A 93 -19.63 23.25 -15.25
C VAL A 93 -19.74 21.77 -15.63
N ILE A 94 -20.63 21.41 -16.56
CA ILE A 94 -20.73 20.03 -17.06
C ILE A 94 -19.39 19.56 -17.63
N CYS A 95 -18.73 20.37 -18.46
CA CYS A 95 -17.43 20.02 -19.03
C CYS A 95 -16.39 19.77 -17.94
N VAL A 96 -16.29 20.65 -16.93
CA VAL A 96 -15.34 20.51 -15.82
C VAL A 96 -15.62 19.24 -15.00
N VAL A 97 -16.88 18.96 -14.68
CA VAL A 97 -17.28 17.75 -13.94
C VAL A 97 -16.93 16.50 -14.73
N LEU A 98 -17.20 16.47 -16.04
CA LEU A 98 -16.87 15.33 -16.90
C LEU A 98 -15.36 15.11 -16.99
N VAL A 99 -14.56 16.16 -17.16
CA VAL A 99 -13.09 16.08 -17.18
C VAL A 99 -12.57 15.59 -15.83
N THR A 100 -13.12 16.08 -14.73
CA THR A 100 -12.72 15.68 -13.37
C THR A 100 -13.05 14.21 -13.11
N ALA A 101 -14.29 13.79 -13.39
CA ALA A 101 -14.71 12.40 -13.23
C ALA A 101 -13.94 11.45 -14.16
N PHE A 102 -13.62 11.88 -15.39
CA PHE A 102 -12.80 11.10 -16.31
C PHE A 102 -11.37 10.94 -15.80
N ASN A 103 -10.76 12.02 -15.30
CA ASN A 103 -9.42 11.98 -14.72
C ASN A 103 -9.38 11.03 -13.52
N ASP A 104 -10.35 11.10 -12.63
CA ASP A 104 -10.39 10.25 -11.44
C ASP A 104 -10.71 8.79 -11.79
N TRP A 105 -11.58 8.54 -12.76
CA TRP A 105 -11.80 7.20 -13.29
C TRP A 105 -10.55 6.61 -13.94
N SER A 106 -9.79 7.41 -14.69
CA SER A 106 -8.54 6.99 -15.31
C SER A 106 -7.48 6.66 -14.24
N LYS A 107 -7.35 7.49 -13.19
CA LYS A 107 -6.45 7.22 -12.06
C LYS A 107 -6.83 5.90 -11.37
N GLU A 108 -8.10 5.74 -11.00
CA GLU A 108 -8.61 4.53 -10.35
C GLU A 108 -8.32 3.27 -11.18
N LYS A 109 -8.53 3.34 -12.50
CA LYS A 109 -8.22 2.25 -13.42
C LYS A 109 -6.72 1.92 -13.44
N GLN A 110 -5.84 2.91 -13.39
CA GLN A 110 -4.39 2.73 -13.35
C GLN A 110 -3.93 2.09 -12.04
N PHE A 111 -4.43 2.57 -10.89
CA PHE A 111 -4.14 1.98 -9.58
C PHE A 111 -4.52 0.50 -9.52
N ARG A 112 -5.70 0.15 -10.04
CA ARG A 112 -6.16 -1.24 -10.12
C ARG A 112 -5.27 -2.10 -11.02
N GLY A 113 -4.79 -1.54 -12.13
CA GLY A 113 -3.86 -2.23 -13.02
C GLY A 113 -2.52 -2.54 -12.35
N LEU A 114 -2.00 -1.62 -11.54
CA LEU A 114 -0.78 -1.82 -10.75
C LEU A 114 -1.00 -2.87 -9.66
N GLN A 115 -2.08 -2.73 -8.89
CA GLN A 115 -2.42 -3.66 -7.81
C GLN A 115 -2.56 -5.09 -8.32
N SER A 116 -3.30 -5.29 -9.42
CA SER A 116 -3.47 -6.61 -10.04
C SER A 116 -2.16 -7.22 -10.52
N ARG A 117 -1.18 -6.40 -10.96
CA ARG A 117 0.14 -6.92 -11.37
C ARG A 117 0.98 -7.32 -10.17
N ILE A 118 1.01 -6.48 -9.13
CA ILE A 118 1.74 -6.77 -7.89
C ILE A 118 1.23 -8.07 -7.25
N GLU A 119 -0.09 -8.26 -7.18
CA GLU A 119 -0.70 -9.48 -6.64
C GLU A 119 -0.34 -10.76 -7.44
N GLN A 120 -0.16 -10.64 -8.76
CA GLN A 120 0.20 -11.78 -9.62
C GLN A 120 1.70 -12.09 -9.60
N GLU A 121 2.55 -11.12 -9.29
CA GLU A 121 4.00 -11.28 -9.25
C GLU A 121 4.51 -11.90 -7.95
N GLN A 122 3.75 -11.79 -6.85
CA GLN A 122 4.11 -12.39 -5.58
C GLN A 122 4.01 -13.92 -5.63
N LYS A 123 5.19 -14.56 -5.61
CA LYS A 123 5.35 -16.02 -5.56
C LYS A 123 5.83 -16.46 -4.20
N PHE A 124 5.37 -17.63 -3.76
CA PHE A 124 5.80 -18.26 -2.52
C PHE A 124 6.31 -19.67 -2.76
N SER A 125 7.29 -20.10 -1.97
CA SER A 125 7.90 -21.43 -2.08
C SER A 125 7.09 -22.45 -1.27
N LEU A 126 6.62 -23.51 -1.91
CA LEU A 126 5.86 -24.60 -1.29
C LEU A 126 6.51 -25.95 -1.57
N VAL A 127 6.22 -26.94 -0.74
CA VAL A 127 6.64 -28.33 -0.94
C VAL A 127 5.43 -29.17 -1.37
N ARG A 128 5.39 -29.60 -2.63
CA ARG A 128 4.38 -30.54 -3.15
C ARG A 128 5.09 -31.71 -3.84
N GLY A 129 4.66 -32.94 -3.55
CA GLY A 129 5.31 -34.14 -4.12
C GLY A 129 6.78 -34.31 -3.73
N GLY A 130 7.20 -33.73 -2.60
CA GLY A 130 8.60 -33.76 -2.14
C GLY A 130 9.53 -32.75 -2.83
N GLN A 131 9.04 -31.97 -3.78
CA GLN A 131 9.81 -30.94 -4.48
C GLN A 131 9.40 -29.54 -4.02
N VAL A 132 10.37 -28.63 -3.96
CA VAL A 132 10.12 -27.20 -3.72
C VAL A 132 9.70 -26.56 -5.03
N ILE A 133 8.49 -26.00 -5.07
CA ILE A 133 7.93 -25.30 -6.21
C ILE A 133 7.59 -23.86 -5.81
N GLN A 134 7.74 -22.91 -6.73
CA GLN A 134 7.25 -21.54 -6.53
C GLN A 134 5.92 -21.38 -7.25
N ILE A 135 4.88 -21.01 -6.50
CA ILE A 135 3.55 -20.72 -7.07
C ILE A 135 3.11 -19.31 -6.69
N PRO A 136 2.21 -18.68 -7.47
CA PRO A 136 1.58 -17.44 -7.06
C PRO A 136 0.87 -17.59 -5.71
N VAL A 137 0.94 -16.56 -4.87
CA VAL A 137 0.31 -16.56 -3.53
C VAL A 137 -1.20 -16.85 -3.61
N ALA A 138 -1.87 -16.38 -4.67
CA ALA A 138 -3.30 -16.60 -4.91
C ALA A 138 -3.68 -18.09 -5.12
N GLU A 139 -2.71 -18.94 -5.49
CA GLU A 139 -2.95 -20.37 -5.74
C GLU A 139 -2.75 -21.26 -4.51
N LEU A 140 -2.27 -20.69 -3.40
CA LEU A 140 -2.00 -21.38 -2.14
C LEU A 140 -3.30 -21.90 -1.52
N VAL A 141 -3.26 -23.12 -0.99
CA VAL A 141 -4.43 -23.79 -0.40
C VAL A 141 -4.12 -24.39 0.97
N VAL A 142 -5.18 -24.63 1.74
CA VAL A 142 -5.08 -25.32 3.03
C VAL A 142 -4.47 -26.72 2.85
N GLY A 143 -3.55 -27.06 3.75
CA GLY A 143 -2.79 -28.30 3.73
C GLY A 143 -1.56 -28.30 2.81
N ASP A 144 -1.20 -27.16 2.21
CA ASP A 144 0.12 -26.98 1.60
C ASP A 144 1.20 -26.87 2.69
N ILE A 145 2.40 -27.34 2.38
CA ILE A 145 3.58 -27.10 3.22
C ILE A 145 4.34 -25.92 2.61
N ALA A 146 4.31 -24.78 3.28
CA ALA A 146 5.00 -23.58 2.84
C ALA A 146 6.41 -23.52 3.42
N GLN A 147 7.39 -23.15 2.60
CA GLN A 147 8.77 -22.94 3.02
C GLN A 147 8.96 -21.45 3.28
N VAL A 148 9.26 -21.12 4.53
CA VAL A 148 9.37 -19.77 5.05
C VAL A 148 10.84 -19.42 5.24
N LYS A 149 11.25 -18.24 4.79
CA LYS A 149 12.63 -17.74 4.84
C LYS A 149 12.67 -16.30 5.36
N TYR A 150 13.85 -15.87 5.77
CA TYR A 150 14.12 -14.49 6.11
C TYR A 150 13.64 -13.52 5.03
N GLY A 151 12.91 -12.48 5.46
CA GLY A 151 12.35 -11.44 4.59
C GLY A 151 10.99 -11.78 3.98
N ASP A 152 10.49 -13.01 4.14
CA ASP A 152 9.17 -13.38 3.63
C ASP A 152 8.05 -12.69 4.41
N LEU A 153 7.06 -12.19 3.67
CA LEU A 153 5.74 -11.84 4.21
C LEU A 153 4.88 -13.09 4.18
N LEU A 154 4.28 -13.46 5.31
CA LEU A 154 3.48 -14.67 5.38
C LEU A 154 2.13 -14.51 4.62
N PRO A 155 1.88 -15.33 3.58
CA PRO A 155 0.71 -15.19 2.73
C PRO A 155 -0.58 -15.80 3.30
N ALA A 156 -0.47 -16.60 4.35
CA ALA A 156 -1.54 -17.41 4.92
C ALA A 156 -1.20 -17.80 6.36
N ASP A 157 -2.21 -18.21 7.12
CA ASP A 157 -2.01 -18.73 8.47
C ASP A 157 -1.53 -20.18 8.41
N GLY A 158 -0.74 -20.58 9.40
CA GLY A 158 -0.28 -21.96 9.48
C GLY A 158 0.36 -22.36 10.80
N VAL A 159 0.72 -23.63 10.85
CA VAL A 159 1.42 -24.24 11.97
C VAL A 159 2.86 -24.52 11.60
N PHE A 160 3.80 -24.04 12.40
CA PHE A 160 5.22 -24.36 12.32
C PHE A 160 5.43 -25.87 12.48
N ILE A 161 6.08 -26.50 11.51
CA ILE A 161 6.36 -27.94 11.55
C ILE A 161 7.85 -28.22 11.82
N GLN A 162 8.75 -27.40 11.28
CA GLN A 162 10.19 -27.61 11.38
C GLN A 162 10.93 -26.34 10.94
N GLY A 163 12.06 -26.02 11.56
CA GLY A 163 12.90 -24.91 11.11
C GLY A 163 14.05 -24.62 12.07
N ASN A 164 14.78 -23.56 11.77
CA ASN A 164 15.95 -23.11 12.52
C ASN A 164 15.74 -21.66 12.96
N ASP A 165 15.67 -21.45 14.28
CA ASP A 165 15.60 -20.14 14.95
C ASP A 165 14.67 -19.13 14.27
N LEU A 166 13.44 -19.56 13.94
CA LEU A 166 12.47 -18.71 13.27
C LEU A 166 11.98 -17.60 14.22
N LYS A 167 12.17 -16.35 13.81
CA LYS A 167 11.63 -15.17 14.49
C LYS A 167 10.77 -14.35 13.56
N ILE A 168 9.63 -13.92 14.06
CA ILE A 168 8.62 -13.20 13.30
C ILE A 168 8.31 -11.88 13.98
N ASP A 169 8.11 -10.84 13.19
CA ASP A 169 7.54 -9.57 13.61
C ASP A 169 6.02 -9.63 13.47
N GLU A 170 5.34 -9.58 14.62
CA GLU A 170 3.88 -9.62 14.72
C GLU A 170 3.26 -8.23 14.95
N SER A 171 4.06 -7.16 14.85
CA SER A 171 3.62 -5.78 15.08
C SER A 171 2.44 -5.37 14.21
N SER A 172 2.31 -5.96 13.01
CA SER A 172 1.19 -5.71 12.11
C SER A 172 -0.16 -6.22 12.64
N LEU A 173 -0.19 -7.17 13.57
CA LEU A 173 -1.41 -7.70 14.18
C LEU A 173 -1.56 -7.31 15.65
N THR A 174 -0.48 -7.35 16.43
CA THR A 174 -0.54 -7.12 17.88
C THR A 174 -0.21 -5.68 18.26
N GLY A 175 0.48 -4.93 17.39
CA GLY A 175 1.03 -3.62 17.70
C GLY A 175 2.31 -3.66 18.55
N GLU A 176 2.78 -4.85 18.94
CA GLU A 176 4.02 -5.03 19.69
C GLU A 176 5.19 -5.26 18.71
N SER A 177 6.26 -4.47 18.83
CA SER A 177 7.42 -4.53 17.92
C SER A 177 8.44 -5.59 18.28
N ASP A 178 8.20 -6.36 19.33
CA ASP A 178 9.12 -7.40 19.78
C ASP A 178 9.05 -8.63 18.87
N GLN A 179 10.22 -9.14 18.48
CA GLN A 179 10.31 -10.34 17.66
C GLN A 179 9.93 -11.58 18.46
N VAL A 180 8.97 -12.35 17.94
CA VAL A 180 8.48 -13.56 18.59
C VAL A 180 9.19 -14.77 18.01
N ARG A 181 9.86 -15.55 18.87
CA ARG A 181 10.47 -16.84 18.51
C ARG A 181 9.40 -17.90 18.35
N LYS A 182 9.36 -18.54 17.18
CA LYS A 182 8.43 -19.63 16.87
C LYS A 182 9.09 -20.98 17.03
N SER A 183 8.39 -21.90 17.69
CA SER A 183 8.84 -23.28 17.89
C SER A 183 7.66 -24.23 17.99
N VAL A 184 7.89 -25.51 17.71
CA VAL A 184 6.83 -26.53 17.73
C VAL A 184 6.19 -26.66 19.11
N ASP A 185 6.99 -26.51 20.18
CA ASP A 185 6.55 -26.80 21.56
C ASP A 185 5.94 -25.59 22.30
N LYS A 186 6.29 -24.35 21.92
CA LYS A 186 5.90 -23.15 22.68
C LYS A 186 4.91 -22.28 21.94
N ASP A 187 5.20 -21.96 20.68
CA ASP A 187 4.37 -21.09 19.87
C ASP A 187 4.51 -21.46 18.38
N PRO A 188 3.72 -22.45 17.92
CA PRO A 188 3.82 -22.95 16.57
C PRO A 188 2.94 -22.14 15.60
N MET A 189 2.19 -21.12 16.03
CA MET A 189 1.30 -20.39 15.13
C MET A 189 2.07 -19.34 14.32
N LEU A 190 1.85 -19.38 13.01
CA LEU A 190 2.31 -18.40 12.04
C LEU A 190 1.09 -17.68 11.46
N LEU A 191 1.07 -16.36 11.56
CA LEU A 191 -0.07 -15.53 11.16
C LEU A 191 0.21 -14.84 9.83
N SER A 192 -0.79 -14.80 8.95
CA SER A 192 -0.71 -14.06 7.69
C SER A 192 -0.42 -12.58 7.96
N GLY A 193 0.25 -11.89 7.04
CA GLY A 193 0.57 -10.47 7.19
C GLY A 193 1.74 -10.15 8.14
N THR A 194 2.36 -11.16 8.76
CA THR A 194 3.57 -10.99 9.58
C THR A 194 4.84 -11.17 8.75
N HIS A 195 5.95 -10.58 9.23
CA HIS A 195 7.24 -10.60 8.53
C HIS A 195 8.24 -11.51 9.23
N VAL A 196 8.97 -12.30 8.45
CA VAL A 196 10.04 -13.15 8.98
C VAL A 196 11.32 -12.35 9.14
N MET A 197 11.74 -12.15 10.38
CA MET A 197 12.90 -11.32 10.74
C MET A 197 14.17 -12.11 10.93
N GLU A 198 14.09 -13.42 11.19
CA GLU A 198 15.26 -14.28 11.34
C GLU A 198 14.90 -15.73 11.05
N GLY A 199 15.89 -16.49 10.61
CA GLY A 199 15.79 -17.94 10.48
C GLY A 199 15.05 -18.40 9.24
N SER A 200 14.63 -19.67 9.28
CA SER A 200 13.85 -20.28 8.21
C SER A 200 13.09 -21.49 8.76
N GLY A 201 12.06 -21.91 8.04
CA GLY A 201 11.31 -23.08 8.44
C GLY A 201 10.31 -23.54 7.39
N ARG A 202 9.46 -24.44 7.84
CA ARG A 202 8.33 -24.97 7.11
C ARG A 202 7.10 -24.80 7.98
N MET A 203 6.00 -24.43 7.36
CA MET A 203 4.70 -24.36 7.99
C MET A 203 3.67 -25.16 7.19
N LEU A 204 2.69 -25.72 7.89
CA LEU A 204 1.50 -26.30 7.30
C LEU A 204 0.41 -25.23 7.26
N VAL A 205 -0.09 -24.93 6.06
CA VAL A 205 -1.15 -23.92 5.87
C VAL A 205 -2.46 -24.42 6.49
N THR A 206 -3.05 -23.61 7.38
CA THR A 206 -4.30 -23.91 8.08
C THR A 206 -5.48 -23.09 7.57
N ALA A 207 -5.28 -21.80 7.27
CA ALA A 207 -6.32 -20.91 6.78
C ALA A 207 -5.78 -19.92 5.74
N VAL A 208 -6.63 -19.55 4.78
CA VAL A 208 -6.28 -18.71 3.61
C VAL A 208 -7.34 -17.66 3.34
N GLY A 209 -6.95 -16.55 2.71
CA GLY A 209 -7.86 -15.49 2.28
C GLY A 209 -8.69 -14.94 3.44
N VAL A 210 -10.01 -14.79 3.21
CA VAL A 210 -10.96 -14.27 4.22
C VAL A 210 -11.05 -15.11 5.50
N ASN A 211 -10.56 -16.35 5.49
CA ASN A 211 -10.57 -17.23 6.66
C ASN A 211 -9.30 -17.09 7.52
N SER A 212 -8.28 -16.37 7.08
CA SER A 212 -7.09 -16.09 7.89
C SER A 212 -7.37 -14.98 8.91
N GLN A 213 -6.53 -14.83 9.94
CA GLN A 213 -6.66 -13.76 10.94
C GLN A 213 -6.68 -12.38 10.29
N THR A 214 -5.72 -12.11 9.39
CA THR A 214 -5.70 -10.85 8.62
C THR A 214 -6.94 -10.70 7.74
N GLY A 215 -7.40 -11.80 7.12
CA GLY A 215 -8.61 -11.79 6.30
C GLY A 215 -9.86 -11.43 7.09
N ILE A 216 -10.01 -11.97 8.30
CA ILE A 216 -11.10 -11.66 9.22
C ILE A 216 -11.04 -10.18 9.64
N ILE A 217 -9.87 -9.71 10.08
CA ILE A 217 -9.65 -8.30 10.47
C ILE A 217 -10.00 -7.37 9.29
N PHE A 218 -9.50 -7.65 8.09
CA PHE A 218 -9.76 -6.84 6.91
C PHE A 218 -11.24 -6.87 6.51
N THR A 219 -11.91 -8.01 6.67
CA THR A 219 -13.35 -8.14 6.40
C THR A 219 -14.16 -7.33 7.41
N LEU A 220 -13.78 -7.33 8.70
CA LEU A 220 -14.43 -6.55 9.74
C LEU A 220 -14.22 -5.04 9.56
N LEU A 221 -12.99 -4.61 9.25
CA LEU A 221 -12.68 -3.21 8.94
C LEU A 221 -13.37 -2.75 7.65
N GLY A 222 -13.39 -3.60 6.63
CA GLY A 222 -14.08 -3.32 5.36
C GLY A 222 -15.60 -3.27 5.49
N ALA A 223 -16.18 -4.03 6.43
CA ALA A 223 -17.60 -3.97 6.77
C ALA A 223 -17.96 -2.78 7.68
N GLY A 224 -17.00 -2.25 8.47
CA GLY A 224 -17.19 -1.07 9.32
C GLY A 224 -16.84 0.27 8.64
N GLY A 225 -16.15 0.25 7.50
CA GLY A 225 -15.58 1.44 6.86
C GLY A 225 -16.51 2.22 5.92
N GLU A 226 -17.83 2.15 6.12
CA GLU A 226 -18.77 2.99 5.35
C GLU A 226 -18.86 4.44 5.86
N GLU A 227 -18.19 4.81 6.97
CA GLU A 227 -18.42 6.12 7.62
C GLU A 227 -17.26 7.15 7.63
N GLU A 228 -16.02 6.85 7.21
CA GLU A 228 -14.92 7.83 7.32
C GLU A 228 -14.08 8.02 6.05
N GLU A 229 -14.66 8.69 5.05
CA GLU A 229 -13.88 9.47 4.06
C GLU A 229 -14.52 10.84 3.87
N LYS A 230 -14.58 11.65 4.95
CA LYS A 230 -14.69 13.11 4.83
C LYS A 230 -13.70 13.75 5.80
N LYS A 231 -12.74 14.50 5.23
CA LYS A 231 -11.70 15.35 5.85
C LYS A 231 -10.45 14.56 6.27
N ASP A 232 -9.21 14.88 5.87
CA ASP A 232 -8.61 16.16 5.47
C ASP A 232 -7.45 15.97 4.48
N LYS A 233 -7.40 16.82 3.45
CA LYS A 233 -6.16 17.17 2.76
C LYS A 233 -5.35 18.11 3.67
N LYS A 234 -4.36 17.59 4.42
CA LYS A 234 -3.11 18.30 4.76
C LYS A 234 -2.13 17.39 5.52
N ASP A 235 -1.24 16.70 4.83
CA ASP A 235 0.19 17.07 4.78
C ASP A 235 0.94 16.02 3.96
N SER A 236 1.69 16.50 2.98
CA SER A 236 2.57 15.69 2.15
C SER A 236 3.86 15.40 2.92
N SER A 237 4.12 14.14 3.24
CA SER A 237 5.48 13.64 3.44
C SER A 237 5.72 12.40 2.58
N HIS A 238 6.24 12.68 1.39
CA HIS A 238 6.84 11.72 0.49
C HIS A 238 8.04 11.05 1.21
N SER A 239 7.96 9.76 1.57
CA SER A 239 9.14 8.96 1.87
C SER A 239 9.59 8.23 0.60
N SER A 240 10.46 8.91 -0.15
CA SER A 240 11.10 8.37 -1.34
C SER A 240 12.10 7.26 -0.92
N PHE A 241 11.74 6.01 -1.19
CA PHE A 241 12.65 4.87 -1.09
C PHE A 241 13.67 4.94 -2.24
N HIS A 242 14.92 5.33 -1.95
CA HIS A 242 16.03 5.24 -2.89
C HIS A 242 16.77 3.89 -2.71
N PRO A 243 16.97 3.10 -3.76
CA PRO A 243 17.88 1.94 -3.70
C PRO A 243 19.34 2.42 -3.77
N PRO A 244 20.28 1.77 -3.07
CA PRO A 244 21.69 2.12 -3.17
C PRO A 244 22.27 1.69 -4.52
N SER A 245 22.85 2.64 -5.25
CA SER A 245 23.63 2.40 -6.45
C SER A 245 25.03 1.89 -6.09
N THR A 246 25.38 0.72 -6.60
CA THR A 246 26.76 0.20 -6.68
C THR A 246 27.51 0.90 -7.80
N THR A 247 28.70 1.45 -7.53
CA THR A 247 29.74 1.70 -8.54
C THR A 247 31.12 1.47 -7.95
N ASP A 248 31.87 0.58 -8.60
CA ASP A 248 33.30 0.31 -8.43
C ASP A 248 34.19 1.51 -8.78
N GLY A 249 35.44 1.53 -8.28
CA GLY A 249 36.54 2.23 -8.97
C GLY A 249 37.59 2.89 -8.07
N ALA A 250 38.80 2.33 -8.07
CA ALA A 250 39.99 2.75 -7.34
C ALA A 250 40.60 4.09 -7.82
N ALA A 251 41.32 4.80 -6.92
CA ALA A 251 42.76 5.14 -7.08
C ALA A 251 43.27 6.22 -6.08
N SER A 252 44.44 5.89 -5.51
CA SER A 252 45.62 6.74 -5.24
C SER A 252 45.66 7.75 -4.07
N ALA A 253 46.55 7.39 -3.13
CA ALA A 253 47.53 8.17 -2.36
C ALA A 253 47.48 9.71 -2.36
N ILE A 254 47.73 10.31 -1.17
CA ILE A 254 48.95 11.08 -0.84
C ILE A 254 48.97 11.33 0.68
N ALA A 255 50.18 11.21 1.25
CA ALA A 255 50.53 11.51 2.62
C ALA A 255 50.59 13.01 2.90
N THR A 256 50.24 13.42 4.11
CA THR A 256 50.97 14.51 4.79
C THR A 256 50.93 14.37 6.30
N ASP A 257 52.14 14.50 6.81
CA ASP A 257 52.64 14.62 8.17
C ASP A 257 51.93 15.70 8.97
N ASN A 258 51.79 15.49 10.29
CA ASN A 258 52.01 16.54 11.29
C ASN A 258 52.03 15.96 12.71
N ALA A 259 53.22 16.04 13.29
CA ALA A 259 53.53 15.78 14.67
C ALA A 259 52.81 16.73 15.65
N ASN A 260 52.49 16.22 16.84
CA ASN A 260 52.73 17.00 18.04
C ASN A 260 53.07 16.10 19.25
N THR A 261 54.14 16.52 19.91
CA THR A 261 54.93 15.89 20.98
C THR A 261 54.39 16.13 22.40
N SER A 262 55.02 15.41 23.36
CA SER A 262 55.15 15.70 24.82
C SER A 262 54.13 14.95 25.71
N LEU A 263 54.43 14.26 26.83
CA LEU A 263 55.55 14.12 27.79
C LEU A 263 55.36 12.76 28.54
N VAL A 264 56.36 11.86 28.65
CA VAL A 264 57.38 11.67 29.74
C VAL A 264 56.94 10.85 30.98
N ASN A 265 57.80 9.85 31.26
CA ASN A 265 58.06 9.05 32.48
C ASN A 265 57.06 7.95 32.88
N GLY A 266 57.47 6.73 33.23
CA GLY A 266 58.81 6.16 33.36
C GLY A 266 58.78 4.90 34.26
N LYS A 267 59.85 4.10 34.11
CA LYS A 267 60.41 3.10 35.05
C LYS A 267 60.22 1.61 34.73
N MET A 268 61.41 1.03 34.51
CA MET A 268 61.83 -0.35 34.25
C MET A 268 61.52 -1.29 35.43
N GLN A 269 61.35 -2.59 35.16
CA GLN A 269 62.34 -3.59 35.60
C GLN A 269 62.23 -4.93 34.84
N ASP A 270 63.41 -5.46 34.54
CA ASP A 270 63.75 -6.72 33.86
C ASP A 270 63.18 -8.00 34.49
N GLY A 271 63.22 -9.09 33.72
CA GLY A 271 63.49 -10.39 34.35
C GLY A 271 63.07 -11.67 33.63
N ASN A 272 63.81 -12.03 32.58
CA ASN A 272 64.32 -13.38 32.29
C ASN A 272 63.39 -14.55 31.84
N MET A 273 63.89 -15.23 30.80
CA MET A 273 63.47 -16.52 30.24
C MET A 273 63.69 -17.68 31.22
N GLU A 274 62.84 -18.71 31.15
CA GLU A 274 63.34 -20.09 31.02
C GLU A 274 62.29 -21.07 30.48
N ASN A 275 62.81 -22.07 29.79
CA ASN A 275 62.17 -23.07 28.95
C ASN A 275 62.08 -24.40 29.72
N SER A 276 60.97 -25.14 29.65
CA SER A 276 61.02 -26.60 29.82
C SER A 276 59.79 -27.34 29.33
N GLN A 277 60.09 -28.33 28.50
CA GLN A 277 59.27 -29.45 28.06
C GLN A 277 58.80 -30.29 29.27
N ASN A 278 57.68 -31.02 29.17
CA ASN A 278 57.69 -32.43 28.73
C ASN A 278 56.31 -33.09 28.83
N LYS A 279 56.11 -34.07 27.96
CA LYS A 279 54.96 -34.95 27.76
C LYS A 279 54.71 -35.87 28.96
N GLY A 280 53.45 -36.23 29.19
CA GLY A 280 53.02 -37.33 30.05
C GLY A 280 51.87 -38.11 29.41
N ASN A 281 52.09 -39.42 29.24
CA ASN A 281 51.22 -40.46 28.68
C ASN A 281 49.80 -40.52 29.27
N VAL A 282 48.85 -41.00 28.47
CA VAL A 282 47.76 -41.87 28.95
C VAL A 282 47.67 -43.09 28.04
N LEU A 283 47.57 -44.24 28.70
CA LEU A 283 47.36 -45.60 28.19
C LEU A 283 46.07 -45.76 27.38
#